data_AF-A0A965GI07-F1
#
_entry.id   AF-A0A965GI07-F1
#
_cell.length_a   1.000
_cell.length_b   1.000
_cell.length_c   1.000
_cell.angle_alpha   90.00
_cell.angle_beta   90.00
_cell.angle_gamma   90.00
#
_symmetry.space_group_name_H-M   'P 1'
#
loop_
_entity.id
_entity.type
_entity.pdbx_description
1 polymer ?
#
loop_
_entity_poly.entity_id
_entity_poly.type
_entity_poly.pdbx_seq_one_letter_code
_entity_poly.pdbx_strand_id
1 'polypeptide(L)'
;MQYSDALRYLDERSNYERTGRVDSPSIENIERLMDAIANPQNAYRSIHITGTNGKGSTAQITTKLLMAHGLRVGTYSSPHLDRINDRICINGEPISDEEFGSQIGAISDLEIISG
;
A
#
# COMPACT_ATOMS: atom_id res chain seq x y z
N MET A 1 0.46 -13.70 9.09
CA MET A 1 0.15 -13.41 10.52
C MET A 1 -1.33 -13.08 10.65
N GLN A 2 -1.92 -13.09 11.87
CA GLN A 2 -3.32 -12.69 12.04
C GLN A 2 -3.49 -11.18 11.80
N TYR A 3 -4.68 -10.76 11.37
CA TYR A 3 -4.97 -9.35 11.05
C TYR A 3 -4.64 -8.38 12.19
N SER A 4 -5.01 -8.70 13.43
CA SER A 4 -4.70 -7.87 14.60
C SER A 4 -3.20 -7.73 14.86
N ASP A 5 -2.43 -8.79 14.61
CA ASP A 5 -0.98 -8.75 14.77
C ASP A 5 -0.33 -7.91 13.67
N ALA A 6 -0.87 -7.98 12.44
CA ALA A 6 -0.43 -7.15 11.32
C ALA A 6 -0.67 -5.66 11.58
N LEU A 7 -1.82 -5.29 12.15
CA LEU A 7 -2.08 -3.91 12.56
C LEU A 7 -1.06 -3.42 13.58
N ARG A 8 -0.85 -4.20 14.66
CA ARG A 8 0.13 -3.86 15.69
C ARG A 8 1.54 -3.71 15.12
N TYR A 9 1.94 -4.64 14.25
CA TYR A 9 3.23 -4.60 13.56
C TYR A 9 3.45 -3.30 12.79
N LEU A 10 2.43 -2.84 12.06
CA LEU A 10 2.47 -1.58 11.31
C LEU A 10 2.46 -0.37 12.23
N ASP A 11 1.65 -0.39 13.29
CA ASP A 11 1.56 0.70 14.26
C ASP A 11 2.90 0.96 14.96
N GLU A 12 3.61 -0.10 15.36
CA GLU A 12 4.96 -0.01 15.96
C GLU A 12 5.99 0.67 15.03
N ARG A 13 5.80 0.57 13.71
CA ARG A 13 6.65 1.16 12.67
C ARG A 13 6.19 2.54 12.20
N SER A 14 4.94 2.89 12.48
CA SER A 14 4.30 4.11 11.98
C SER A 14 4.79 5.41 12.63
N ASN A 15 5.65 5.35 13.66
CA ASN A 15 6.27 6.43 14.44
C ASN A 15 6.09 7.87 13.87
N TYR A 16 4.90 8.42 14.10
CA TYR A 16 4.51 9.78 13.71
C TYR A 16 5.30 10.85 14.48
N GLU A 17 5.86 10.53 15.65
CA GLU A 17 6.62 11.46 16.48
C GLU A 17 8.07 11.68 15.99
N ARG A 18 8.59 10.79 15.13
CA ARG A 18 9.99 10.86 14.65
C ARG A 18 10.20 11.78 13.46
N THR A 19 9.17 12.18 12.73
CA THR A 19 9.39 12.73 11.39
C THR A 19 9.86 14.17 11.36
N GLY A 20 9.66 14.96 12.43
CA GLY A 20 10.07 16.37 12.47
C GLY A 20 9.77 17.07 11.14
N ARG A 21 10.65 18.00 10.73
CA ARG A 21 10.77 18.35 9.31
C ARG A 21 11.85 17.45 8.71
N VAL A 22 11.49 16.60 7.75
CA VAL A 22 12.48 15.83 6.99
C VAL A 22 13.13 16.78 5.99
N ASP A 23 14.31 17.32 6.33
CA ASP A 23 15.03 18.26 5.46
C ASP A 23 15.65 17.57 4.23
N SER A 24 15.76 16.23 4.25
CA SER A 24 16.27 15.43 3.13
C SER A 24 15.54 14.09 3.05
N PRO A 25 14.38 14.03 2.37
CA PRO A 25 13.65 12.78 2.18
C PRO A 25 14.47 11.82 1.31
N SER A 26 14.52 10.56 1.72
CA SER A 26 15.17 9.47 0.97
C SER A 26 14.18 8.33 0.77
N ILE A 27 14.32 7.63 -0.37
CA ILE A 27 13.56 6.44 -0.73
C ILE A 27 14.41 5.16 -0.63
N GLU A 28 15.65 5.24 -0.16
CA GLU A 28 16.58 4.09 -0.11
C GLU A 28 16.00 2.88 0.62
N ASN A 29 15.26 3.09 1.71
CA ASN A 29 14.65 2.00 2.47
C ASN A 29 13.60 1.24 1.64
N ILE A 30 12.75 1.98 0.91
CA ILE A 30 11.75 1.33 0.06
C ILE A 30 12.39 0.70 -1.18
N GLU A 31 13.45 1.30 -1.74
CA GLU A 31 14.22 0.71 -2.84
C GLU A 31 14.84 -0.63 -2.45
N ARG A 32 15.52 -0.71 -1.29
CA ARG A 32 16.07 -1.97 -0.77
C ARG A 32 15.00 -3.03 -0.55
N LEU A 33 13.85 -2.64 0.01
CA LEU A 33 12.73 -3.56 0.20
C LEU A 33 12.20 -4.08 -1.13
N MET A 34 12.00 -3.21 -2.13
CA MET A 34 11.51 -3.61 -3.45
C MET A 34 12.49 -4.54 -4.18
N ASP A 35 13.79 -4.28 -4.08
CA ASP A 35 14.82 -5.16 -4.64
C ASP A 35 14.77 -6.58 -4.02
N ALA A 36 14.57 -6.67 -2.70
CA ALA A 36 14.46 -7.94 -1.99
C ALA A 36 13.26 -8.80 -2.44
N ILE A 37 12.19 -8.17 -2.95
CA ILE A 37 10.99 -8.85 -3.45
C ILE A 37 10.89 -8.87 -4.98
N ALA A 38 12.03 -8.71 -5.67
CA ALA A 38 12.15 -8.77 -7.13
C ALA A 38 11.32 -7.69 -7.86
N ASN A 39 11.23 -6.49 -7.29
CA ASN A 39 10.68 -5.29 -7.91
C ASN A 39 9.25 -5.45 -8.48
N PRO A 40 8.25 -5.86 -7.66
CA PRO A 40 6.89 -6.13 -8.10
C PRO A 40 6.18 -4.90 -8.65
N GLN A 41 6.60 -3.69 -8.27
CA GLN A 41 6.09 -2.43 -8.82
C GLN A 41 6.28 -2.31 -10.34
N ASN A 42 7.19 -3.09 -10.93
CA ASN A 42 7.44 -3.14 -12.38
C ASN A 42 6.58 -4.19 -13.11
N ALA A 43 5.82 -5.02 -12.40
CA ALA A 43 5.05 -6.13 -12.98
C ALA A 43 3.72 -5.69 -13.61
N TYR A 44 3.30 -4.44 -13.42
CA TYR A 44 2.02 -3.91 -13.88
C TYR A 44 2.14 -2.45 -14.33
N ARG A 45 1.21 -2.03 -15.21
CA ARG A 45 1.09 -0.62 -15.62
C ARG A 45 0.48 0.18 -14.47
N SER A 46 1.05 1.34 -14.19
CA SER A 46 0.66 2.19 -13.06
C SER A 46 0.20 3.57 -13.52
N ILE A 47 -0.86 4.08 -12.88
CA ILE A 47 -1.31 5.48 -12.99
C ILE A 47 -1.06 6.14 -11.63
N HIS A 48 -0.16 7.12 -11.58
CA HIS A 48 0.16 7.85 -10.35
C HIS A 48 -0.68 9.12 -10.26
N ILE A 49 -1.52 9.22 -9.23
CA ILE A 49 -2.41 10.37 -8.99
C ILE A 49 -1.88 11.19 -7.82
N THR A 50 -1.56 12.47 -8.06
CA THR A 50 -1.12 13.44 -7.05
C THR A 50 -1.97 14.71 -7.10
N GLY A 51 -1.80 15.60 -6.13
CA GLY A 51 -2.49 16.89 -6.04
C GLY A 51 -3.14 17.15 -4.67
N THR A 52 -3.57 18.38 -4.43
CA THR A 52 -4.15 18.77 -3.13
C THR A 52 -5.52 18.13 -2.91
N ASN A 53 -6.40 18.24 -3.91
CA ASN A 53 -7.80 17.78 -3.84
C ASN A 53 -8.14 16.81 -4.98
N GLY A 54 -9.21 16.04 -4.81
CA GLY A 54 -9.78 15.21 -5.88
C GLY A 54 -9.10 13.86 -6.13
N LYS A 55 -7.91 13.60 -5.56
CA LYS A 55 -7.14 12.35 -5.76
C LYS A 55 -7.98 11.08 -5.59
N GLY A 56 -8.72 10.97 -4.48
CA GLY A 56 -9.56 9.81 -4.18
C GLY A 56 -10.66 9.62 -5.22
N SER A 57 -11.40 10.70 -5.53
CA SER A 57 -12.44 10.67 -6.57
C SER A 57 -11.88 10.33 -7.95
N THR A 58 -10.74 10.90 -8.34
CA THR A 58 -10.07 10.59 -9.61
C THR A 58 -9.61 9.13 -9.65
N ALA A 59 -9.04 8.59 -8.58
CA ALA A 59 -8.65 7.19 -8.50
C ALA A 59 -9.85 6.25 -8.64
N GLN A 60 -10.96 6.55 -7.97
CA GLN A 60 -12.20 5.77 -8.06
C GLN A 60 -12.83 5.81 -9.46
N ILE A 61 -12.89 6.99 -10.09
CA ILE A 61 -13.38 7.13 -11.47
C ILE A 61 -12.49 6.33 -12.43
N THR A 62 -11.17 6.46 -12.29
CA THR A 62 -10.19 5.75 -13.13
C THR A 62 -10.35 4.24 -12.97
N THR A 63 -10.51 3.77 -11.73
CA THR A 63 -10.73 2.34 -11.42
C THR A 63 -11.97 1.81 -12.13
N LYS A 64 -13.11 2.48 -11.97
CA LYS A 64 -14.37 2.07 -12.60
C LYS A 64 -14.33 2.10 -14.12
N LEU A 65 -13.68 3.11 -14.70
CA LEU A 65 -13.53 3.21 -16.15
C LEU A 65 -12.71 2.04 -16.70
N LEU A 66 -11.55 1.75 -16.11
CA LEU A 66 -10.69 0.66 -16.55
C LEU A 66 -11.36 -0.71 -16.36
N MET A 67 -12.09 -0.90 -15.26
CA MET A 67 -12.91 -2.10 -15.05
C MET A 67 -14.00 -2.25 -16.11
N ALA A 68 -14.68 -1.17 -16.50
CA ALA A 68 -15.69 -1.19 -17.56
C ALA A 68 -15.09 -1.57 -18.93
N HIS A 69 -13.78 -1.37 -19.12
CA HIS A 69 -13.02 -1.86 -20.27
C HIS A 69 -12.46 -3.29 -20.11
N GLY A 70 -12.90 -4.03 -19.08
CA GLY A 70 -12.53 -5.43 -18.88
C GLY A 70 -11.17 -5.67 -18.21
N LEU A 71 -10.55 -4.62 -17.64
CA LEU A 71 -9.28 -4.76 -16.94
C LEU A 71 -9.48 -5.16 -15.48
N ARG A 72 -8.56 -5.96 -14.94
CA ARG A 72 -8.39 -6.15 -13.50
C ARG A 72 -7.57 -4.99 -12.96
N VAL A 73 -8.11 -4.25 -12.00
CA VAL A 73 -7.51 -2.98 -11.55
C VAL A 73 -7.22 -3.04 -10.05
N GLY A 74 -5.96 -2.83 -9.68
CA GLY A 74 -5.56 -2.58 -8.31
C GLY A 74 -5.57 -1.08 -8.02
N THR A 75 -6.05 -0.69 -6.84
CA THR A 75 -6.14 0.71 -6.43
C THR A 75 -5.59 0.88 -5.02
N TYR A 76 -4.60 1.76 -4.88
CA TYR A 76 -4.10 2.21 -3.58
C TYR A 76 -4.61 3.61 -3.27
N SER A 77 -5.17 3.84 -2.07
CA SER A 77 -5.64 5.16 -1.65
C SER A 77 -5.45 5.41 -0.15
N SER A 78 -5.30 6.68 0.24
CA SER A 78 -5.13 7.08 1.64
C SER A 78 -5.70 8.48 1.91
N PRO A 79 -6.18 8.78 3.13
CA PRO A 79 -6.38 7.84 4.25
C PRO A 79 -7.50 6.81 3.96
N HIS A 80 -7.66 5.82 4.83
CA HIS A 80 -8.81 4.90 4.77
C HIS A 80 -10.08 5.60 5.30
N LEU A 81 -11.25 5.05 4.98
CA LEU A 81 -12.54 5.56 5.47
C LEU A 81 -12.93 4.92 6.81
N ASP A 82 -12.85 3.59 6.90
CA ASP A 82 -13.21 2.82 8.09
C ASP A 82 -12.04 1.93 8.53
N ARG A 83 -11.45 1.16 7.60
CA ARG A 83 -10.41 0.17 7.92
C ARG A 83 -9.21 0.30 7.00
N ILE A 84 -8.01 -0.07 7.46
CA ILE A 84 -6.80 0.01 6.63
C ILE A 84 -6.91 -0.76 5.31
N ASN A 85 -7.74 -1.81 5.28
CA ASN A 85 -8.06 -2.59 4.10
C ASN A 85 -8.60 -1.73 2.96
N ASP A 86 -9.35 -0.66 3.27
CA ASP A 86 -9.90 0.29 2.28
C ASP A 86 -8.80 0.95 1.44
N ARG A 87 -7.55 0.92 1.92
CA ARG A 87 -6.41 1.47 1.19
C ARG A 87 -5.97 0.60 0.03
N ILE A 88 -6.28 -0.69 0.02
CA ILE A 88 -5.79 -1.64 -0.99
C ILE A 88 -7.00 -2.41 -1.55
N CYS A 89 -7.42 -2.04 -2.76
CA CYS A 89 -8.55 -2.68 -3.42
C CYS A 89 -8.14 -3.37 -4.73
N ILE A 90 -8.82 -4.45 -5.07
CA ILE A 90 -8.80 -5.07 -6.41
C ILE A 90 -10.23 -5.04 -6.95
N ASN A 91 -10.42 -4.44 -8.12
CA ASN A 91 -11.73 -4.27 -8.74
C ASN A 91 -12.75 -3.56 -7.83
N GLY A 92 -12.26 -2.59 -7.03
CA GLY A 92 -13.08 -1.86 -6.06
C GLY A 92 -13.32 -2.58 -4.74
N GLU A 93 -13.00 -3.87 -4.63
CA GLU A 93 -13.17 -4.64 -3.40
C GLU A 93 -11.92 -4.54 -2.52
N PRO A 94 -12.06 -4.13 -1.24
CA PRO A 94 -10.94 -4.12 -0.29
C PRO A 94 -10.32 -5.50 -0.10
N ILE A 95 -9.01 -5.53 0.17
CA ILE A 95 -8.28 -6.73 0.60
C ILE A 95 -8.93 -7.33 1.86
N SER A 96 -9.04 -8.66 1.93
CA SER A 96 -9.59 -9.33 3.12
C SER A 96 -8.63 -9.27 4.31
N ASP A 97 -9.14 -9.47 5.52
CA ASP A 97 -8.32 -9.49 6.74
C ASP A 97 -7.26 -10.59 6.72
N GLU A 98 -7.64 -11.77 6.20
CA GLU A 98 -6.74 -12.92 6.04
C GLU A 98 -5.62 -12.60 5.06
N GLU A 99 -5.97 -12.06 3.89
CA GLU A 99 -4.98 -11.72 2.86
C GLU A 99 -4.08 -10.58 3.34
N PHE A 100 -4.64 -9.55 3.97
CA PHE A 100 -3.88 -8.47 4.56
C PHE A 100 -2.87 -8.99 5.59
N GLY A 101 -3.33 -9.81 6.55
CA GLY A 101 -2.46 -10.41 7.56
C GLY A 101 -1.40 -11.35 6.96
N SER A 102 -1.72 -12.07 5.88
CA SER A 102 -0.78 -12.90 5.14
C SER A 102 0.33 -12.04 4.50
N GLN A 103 -0.05 -11.01 3.76
CA GLN A 103 0.89 -10.12 3.06
C GLN A 103 1.80 -9.35 4.01
N ILE A 104 1.26 -8.78 5.10
CA ILE A 104 2.09 -8.12 6.11
C ILE A 104 3.03 -9.13 6.80
N GLY A 105 2.60 -10.38 6.98
CA GLY A 105 3.46 -11.44 7.50
C GLY A 105 4.66 -11.72 6.59
N ALA A 106 4.42 -11.85 5.30
CA ALA A 106 5.49 -12.06 4.33
C ALA A 106 6.53 -10.91 4.35
N ILE A 107 6.06 -9.66 4.42
CA ILE A 107 6.94 -8.48 4.53
C ILE A 107 7.70 -8.47 5.86
N SER A 108 7.05 -8.83 6.97
CA SER A 108 7.69 -8.96 8.28
C SER A 108 8.82 -9.99 8.28
N ASP A 109 8.61 -11.13 7.65
CA ASP A 109 9.63 -12.19 7.57
C ASP A 109 10.83 -11.74 6.73
N LEU A 110 10.60 -10.94 5.68
CA LEU A 110 11.65 -10.35 4.85
C LEU A 110 12.50 -9.33 5.63
N GLU A 111 11.89 -8.45 6.42
CA GLU A 111 12.63 -7.48 7.25
C GLU A 111 13.62 -8.18 8.19
N ILE A 112 13.23 -9.31 8.79
CA ILE A 112 14.09 -10.10 9.70
C ILE A 112 15.34 -10.63 8.97
N ILE A 113 15.22 -10.94 7.69
CA ILE A 113 16.30 -11.52 6.88
C ILE A 113 17.20 -10.42 6.30
N SER A 114 16.64 -9.25 5.98
CA SER A 114 17.38 -8.15 5.32
C SER A 114 18.12 -7.21 6.27
N GLY A 115 17.82 -7.24 7.59
CA GLY A 115 18.50 -6.43 8.61
C GLY A 115 17.99 -5.00 8.71
#